data_AF-A0A814Y040-F1
#
_entry.id   AF-A0A814Y040-F1
#
_cell.length_a   1.000
_cell.length_b   1.000
_cell.length_c   1.000
_cell.angle_alpha   90.00
_cell.angle_beta   90.00
_cell.angle_gamma   90.00
#
_symmetry.space_group_name_H-M   'P 1'
#
loop_
_entity.id
_entity.type
_entity.pdbx_description
1 polymer ?
#
loop_
_entity_poly.entity_id
_entity_poly.type
_entity_poly.pdbx_seq_one_letter_code
_entity_poly.pdbx_strand_id
1 'polypeptide(L)'
;MLNIPSINVNTKWLHNGITVAEGNSQSNGFNQLNNPHGMCIDDNQVIYVADFRNHRIMERKKGAPSDRIVAGGNDAGNRND
;
A
#
# COMPACT_ATOMS: atom_id res chain seq x y z
N MET A 1 -25.53 23.70 -11.28
CA MET A 1 -24.17 23.76 -10.68
C MET A 1 -24.24 23.04 -9.34
N LEU A 2 -23.36 22.05 -9.11
CA LEU A 2 -23.34 21.29 -7.86
C LEU A 2 -22.69 22.17 -6.79
N ASN A 3 -23.40 22.45 -5.70
CA ASN A 3 -22.87 23.21 -4.57
C ASN A 3 -21.98 22.27 -3.74
N ILE A 4 -20.66 22.41 -3.87
CA ILE A 4 -19.71 21.65 -3.04
C ILE A 4 -19.45 22.48 -1.77
N PRO A 5 -19.83 22.00 -0.57
CA PRO A 5 -19.61 22.74 0.66
C PRO A 5 -18.10 22.93 0.91
N SER A 6 -17.72 24.12 1.36
CA SER A 6 -16.35 24.43 1.76
C SER A 6 -15.94 23.56 2.96
N ILE A 7 -14.93 22.71 2.78
CA ILE A 7 -14.34 21.90 3.85
C ILE A 7 -13.59 22.84 4.81
N ASN A 8 -13.88 22.73 6.11
CA ASN A 8 -13.15 23.49 7.13
C ASN A 8 -11.67 23.05 7.16
N VAL A 9 -10.74 23.99 7.07
CA VAL A 9 -9.29 23.69 7.02
C VAL A 9 -8.75 23.00 8.28
N ASN A 10 -9.50 23.04 9.39
CA ASN A 10 -9.20 22.35 10.64
C ASN A 10 -9.96 21.02 10.78
N THR A 11 -10.60 20.52 9.71
CA THR A 11 -11.28 19.22 9.74
C THR A 11 -10.22 18.14 9.88
N LYS A 12 -10.09 17.62 11.11
CA LYS A 12 -9.35 16.37 11.36
C LYS A 12 -10.04 15.25 10.60
N TRP A 13 -9.27 14.27 10.11
CA TRP A 13 -9.83 13.04 9.53
C TRP A 13 -10.95 12.51 10.44
N LEU A 14 -12.09 12.14 9.84
CA LEU A 14 -13.25 11.62 10.58
C LEU A 14 -12.90 10.38 11.43
N HIS A 15 -11.83 9.68 11.05
CA HIS A 15 -11.31 8.51 11.76
C HIS A 15 -9.81 8.66 11.99
N ASN A 16 -9.33 8.09 13.09
CA ASN A 16 -7.89 7.94 13.32
C ASN A 16 -7.30 7.00 12.25
N GLY A 17 -6.15 7.38 11.70
CA GLY A 17 -5.37 6.51 10.82
C GLY A 17 -4.45 5.59 11.62
N ILE A 18 -4.14 4.44 11.04
CA ILE A 18 -3.02 3.59 11.49
C ILE A 18 -1.99 3.52 10.36
N THR A 19 -0.71 3.58 10.71
CA THR A 19 0.36 3.28 9.76
C THR A 19 0.37 1.78 9.51
N VAL A 20 0.13 1.38 8.27
CA VAL A 20 0.14 -0.03 7.88
C VAL A 20 1.51 -0.45 7.35
N ALA A 21 2.24 0.41 6.66
CA ALA A 21 3.56 0.09 6.14
C ALA A 21 4.54 1.25 6.36
N GLU A 22 5.82 0.93 6.47
CA GLU A 22 6.91 1.89 6.64
C GLU A 22 7.59 2.18 5.30
N GLY A 23 7.86 3.46 5.02
CA GLY A 23 8.34 3.91 3.71
C GLY A 23 9.83 4.18 3.59
N ASN A 24 10.70 3.56 4.42
CA ASN A 24 12.03 4.13 4.64
C ASN A 24 13.23 3.16 4.67
N SER A 25 13.21 2.05 3.94
CA SER A 25 14.41 1.22 3.84
C SER A 25 14.57 0.54 2.49
N GLN A 26 15.82 0.40 2.04
CA GLN A 26 16.20 -0.52 0.97
C GLN A 26 16.07 -2.01 1.37
N SER A 27 15.39 -2.32 2.49
CA SER A 27 15.26 -3.68 3.00
C SER A 27 13.90 -4.29 2.63
N ASN A 28 13.92 -5.57 2.31
CA ASN A 28 12.77 -6.31 1.79
C ASN A 28 11.84 -6.85 2.90
N GLY A 29 11.80 -6.20 4.07
CA GLY A 29 10.97 -6.62 5.19
C GLY A 29 9.49 -6.66 4.82
N PHE A 30 8.69 -7.52 5.47
CA PHE A 30 7.28 -7.67 5.13
C PHE A 30 6.48 -6.36 5.30
N ASN A 31 6.84 -5.49 6.25
CA ASN A 31 6.12 -4.24 6.50
C ASN A 31 6.80 -3.00 5.88
N GLN A 32 7.77 -3.18 4.98
CA GLN A 32 8.57 -2.10 4.39
C GLN A 32 8.29 -1.96 2.90
N LEU A 33 8.17 -0.73 2.42
CA LEU A 33 7.97 -0.42 1.01
C LEU A 33 9.19 0.31 0.45
N ASN A 34 9.50 0.05 -0.81
CA ASN A 34 10.62 0.63 -1.54
C ASN A 34 10.12 1.20 -2.88
N ASN A 35 9.93 2.52 -2.91
CA ASN A 35 9.42 3.27 -4.06
C ASN A 35 8.12 2.67 -4.66
N PRO A 36 7.02 2.53 -3.88
CA PRO A 36 5.78 1.97 -4.39
C PRO A 36 5.16 2.88 -5.47
N HIS A 37 4.63 2.29 -6.55
CA HIS A 37 4.10 3.05 -7.70
C HIS A 37 2.57 3.09 -7.76
N GLY A 38 1.87 2.18 -7.10
CA GLY A 38 0.42 2.13 -7.16
C GLY A 38 -0.19 1.32 -6.01
N MET A 39 -1.46 1.59 -5.75
CA MET A 39 -2.27 0.83 -4.79
C MET A 39 -3.71 0.68 -5.28
N CYS A 40 -4.35 -0.43 -4.91
CA CYS A 40 -5.78 -0.64 -5.07
C CYS A 40 -6.38 -1.28 -3.82
N ILE A 41 -7.71 -1.27 -3.72
CA ILE A 41 -8.47 -1.85 -2.62
C ILE A 41 -9.57 -2.71 -3.23
N ASP A 42 -9.76 -3.93 -2.73
CA ASP A 42 -10.86 -4.82 -3.14
C ASP A 42 -12.14 -4.60 -2.32
N ASP A 43 -13.23 -5.29 -2.68
CA ASP A 43 -14.52 -5.22 -1.98
C ASP A 43 -14.45 -5.71 -0.51
N ASN A 44 -13.41 -6.48 -0.16
CA ASN A 44 -13.15 -6.96 1.19
C ASN A 44 -12.26 -6.02 2.01
N GLN A 45 -11.99 -4.79 1.52
CA GLN A 45 -11.09 -3.81 2.13
C GLN A 45 -9.64 -4.30 2.28
N VAL A 46 -9.20 -5.19 1.38
CA VAL A 46 -7.81 -5.62 1.28
C VAL A 46 -7.05 -4.61 0.42
N ILE A 47 -5.95 -4.09 0.94
CA ILE A 47 -5.07 -3.16 0.23
C ILE A 47 -4.01 -3.96 -0.51
N TYR A 48 -3.84 -3.66 -1.79
CA TYR A 48 -2.73 -4.17 -2.59
C TYR A 48 -1.78 -3.03 -2.95
N VAL A 49 -0.47 -3.25 -2.80
CA VAL A 49 0.55 -2.24 -3.11
C VAL A 49 1.57 -2.83 -4.09
N ALA A 50 1.82 -2.10 -5.17
CA ALA A 50 2.90 -2.39 -6.11
C ALA A 50 4.22 -1.82 -5.57
N ASP A 51 4.98 -2.66 -4.88
CA ASP A 51 6.26 -2.32 -4.24
C ASP A 51 7.40 -2.46 -5.27
N PHE A 52 7.55 -1.43 -6.10
CA PHE A 52 8.26 -1.50 -7.38
C PHE A 52 9.75 -1.84 -7.25
N ARG A 53 10.49 -1.19 -6.34
CA ARG A 53 11.94 -1.50 -6.19
C ARG A 53 12.20 -2.81 -5.46
N ASN A 54 11.18 -3.40 -4.83
CA ASN A 54 11.27 -4.74 -4.25
C ASN A 54 10.68 -5.82 -5.18
N HIS A 55 10.29 -5.47 -6.40
CA HIS A 55 9.79 -6.38 -7.43
C HIS A 55 8.66 -7.30 -6.95
N ARG A 56 7.72 -6.76 -6.15
CA ARG A 56 6.65 -7.55 -5.52
C ARG A 56 5.33 -6.81 -5.43
N ILE A 57 4.26 -7.58 -5.30
CA ILE A 57 2.93 -7.11 -4.92
C ILE A 57 2.64 -7.55 -3.49
N MET A 58 2.36 -6.57 -2.64
CA MET A 58 2.03 -6.77 -1.23
C MET A 58 0.52 -6.75 -1.03
N GLU A 59 0.02 -7.64 -0.18
CA GLU A 59 -1.36 -7.70 0.31
C GLU A 59 -1.39 -7.32 1.79
N ARG A 60 -2.21 -6.31 2.14
CA ARG A 60 -2.52 -5.90 3.51
C ARG A 60 -4.01 -6.06 3.78
N LYS A 61 -4.34 -7.00 4.66
CA LYS A 61 -5.70 -7.12 5.20
C LYS A 61 -5.87 -6.26 6.44
N LYS A 62 -7.03 -5.63 6.58
CA LYS A 62 -7.37 -4.86 7.79
C LYS A 62 -7.28 -5.77 9.02
N GLY A 63 -6.51 -5.35 10.02
CA GLY A 63 -6.33 -6.08 11.27
C GLY A 63 -5.42 -7.31 11.20
N ALA A 64 -4.80 -7.61 10.05
CA ALA A 64 -3.79 -8.67 9.97
C ALA A 64 -2.52 -8.27 10.74
N PRO A 65 -1.80 -9.26 11.34
CA PRO A 65 -0.58 -9.00 12.09
C PRO A 65 0.61 -8.60 11.20
N SER A 66 0.57 -8.90 9.91
CA SER A 66 1.63 -8.60 8.94
C SER A 66 1.09 -8.55 7.50
N ASP A 67 1.88 -7.96 6.61
CA ASP A 67 1.69 -8.09 5.16
C ASP A 67 2.01 -9.47 4.61
N ARG A 68 1.55 -9.73 3.38
CA ARG A 68 1.89 -10.92 2.59
C ARG A 68 2.36 -10.52 1.20
N ILE A 69 3.31 -11.28 0.64
CA ILE A 69 3.65 -11.18 -0.78
C ILE A 69 2.69 -12.08 -1.55
N VAL A 70 1.99 -11.54 -2.53
CA VAL A 70 1.02 -12.28 -3.36
C VAL A 70 1.48 -12.48 -4.80
N ALA A 71 2.49 -11.73 -5.24
CA ALA A 71 3.17 -11.94 -6.51
C ALA A 71 4.59 -11.33 -6.47
N GLY A 72 5.52 -11.89 -7.26
CA GLY A 72 6.91 -11.42 -7.33
C GLY A 72 7.73 -11.76 -6.07
N GLY A 73 8.77 -10.96 -5.78
CA GLY A 73 9.64 -11.10 -4.61
C GLY A 73 10.94 -11.86 -4.82
N ASN A 74 11.24 -12.29 -6.06
CA ASN A 74 12.48 -12.96 -6.45
C ASN A 74 13.32 -12.08 -7.39
N ASP A 75 13.50 -10.81 -7.00
CA ASP A 75 14.14 -9.77 -7.79
C ASP A 75 13.45 -9.47 -9.14
N ALA A 76 14.09 -8.61 -9.95
CA ALA A 76 13.60 -8.25 -11.27
C ALA A 76 13.52 -9.48 -12.19
N GLY A 77 12.34 -9.75 -12.74
CA GLY A 77 12.20 -10.72 -13.82
C GLY A 77 12.97 -10.27 -15.06
N ASN A 78 13.78 -11.16 -15.62
CA ASN A 78 14.60 -10.90 -16.81
C ASN A 78 14.34 -11.91 -17.95
N ARG A 79 13.23 -12.64 -17.89
CA ARG A 79 12.85 -13.69 -18.84
C ARG A 79 11.67 -13.24 -19.70
N ASN A 80 11.68 -13.66 -20.96
CA ASN A 80 10.59 -13.47 -21.93
C ASN A 80 9.71 -14.73 -22.01
N ASP A 81 9.57 -15.47 -20.90
CA ASP A 81 8.83 -16.74 -20.85
C ASP A 81 7.31 -16.57 -20.84
#